data_AF-A0AAU0NUJ5-F1
#
_entry.id   AF-A0AAU0NUJ5-F1
#
_cell.length_a   1.000
_cell.length_b   1.000
_cell.length_c   1.000
_cell.angle_alpha   90.00
_cell.angle_beta   90.00
_cell.angle_gamma   90.00
#
_symmetry.space_group_name_H-M   'P 1'
#
loop_
_entity.id
_entity.type
_entity.pdbx_description
1 polymer ?
#
loop_
_entity_poly.entity_id
_entity_poly.type
_entity_poly.pdbx_seq_one_letter_code
_entity_poly.pdbx_strand_id
1 'polypeptide(L)'
;MKIKFEETLNILKILNEFKNNNVYLQDEIEEENDNIDDINKIEKRFQMAIENLKNIDKNEEDKVIKILIDLHLIYSDFIWQYEQMHEMVKKMISQYRNN
;
A
#
# COMPACT_ATOMS: atom_id res chain seq x y z
N MET A 1 -0.79 7.09 6.39
CA MET A 1 -1.17 6.74 5.00
C MET A 1 -2.44 5.89 4.96
N LYS A 2 -2.55 4.89 5.85
CA LYS A 2 -3.68 3.97 5.96
C LYS A 2 -5.08 4.58 5.78
N ILE A 3 -5.40 5.62 6.55
CA ILE A 3 -6.74 6.27 6.53
C ILE A 3 -7.16 6.67 5.11
N LYS A 4 -6.23 7.13 4.26
CA LYS A 4 -6.56 7.54 2.88
C LYS A 4 -6.81 6.36 1.96
N PHE A 5 -6.16 5.23 2.20
CA PHE A 5 -6.47 3.99 1.50
C PHE A 5 -7.83 3.44 1.93
N GLU A 6 -8.13 3.42 3.23
CA GLU A 6 -9.44 3.02 3.77
C GLU A 6 -10.57 3.89 3.20
N GLU A 7 -10.41 5.22 3.20
CA GLU A 7 -11.35 6.15 2.59
C GLU A 7 -11.58 5.85 1.10
N THR A 8 -10.50 5.59 0.35
CA THR A 8 -10.58 5.29 -1.09
C THR A 8 -11.29 3.97 -1.34
N LEU A 9 -10.92 2.89 -0.62
CA LEU A 9 -11.56 1.59 -0.74
C LEU A 9 -13.05 1.66 -0.41
N ASN A 10 -13.42 2.39 0.64
CA ASN A 10 -14.83 2.60 1.00
C ASN A 10 -15.61 3.32 -0.12
N ILE A 11 -15.02 4.34 -0.75
CA ILE A 11 -15.63 4.99 -1.92
C ILE A 11 -15.79 3.99 -3.07
N LEU A 12 -14.76 3.20 -3.36
CA LEU A 12 -14.80 2.19 -4.43
C LEU A 12 -15.86 1.11 -4.19
N LYS A 13 -16.06 0.68 -2.94
CA LYS A 13 -17.13 -0.24 -2.54
C LYS A 13 -18.52 0.35 -2.83
N ILE A 14 -18.75 1.60 -2.41
CA ILE A 14 -20.00 2.31 -2.70
C ILE A 14 -20.23 2.39 -4.22
N LEU A 15 -19.21 2.76 -5.00
CA LEU A 15 -19.32 2.82 -6.45
C LEU A 15 -19.57 1.44 -7.08
N ASN A 16 -19.01 0.36 -6.52
CA ASN A 16 -19.27 -1.01 -6.95
C ASN A 16 -20.75 -1.39 -6.73
N GLU A 17 -21.34 -0.99 -5.60
CA GLU A 17 -22.78 -1.19 -5.33
C GLU A 17 -23.64 -0.47 -6.39
N PHE A 18 -23.30 0.77 -6.76
CA PHE A 18 -23.96 1.49 -7.86
C PHE A 18 -23.81 0.81 -9.24
N LYS A 19 -22.82 -0.08 -9.39
CA LYS A 19 -22.59 -0.90 -10.59
C LYS A 19 -23.10 -2.34 -10.42
N ASN A 20 -24.01 -2.58 -9.46
CA ASN A 20 -24.59 -3.88 -9.15
C ASN A 20 -23.55 -4.94 -8.73
N ASN A 21 -22.49 -4.52 -8.04
CA ASN A 21 -21.40 -5.38 -7.56
C ASN A 21 -20.66 -6.16 -8.65
N ASN A 22 -20.57 -5.62 -9.86
CA ASN A 22 -19.96 -6.28 -11.02
C ASN A 22 -18.50 -5.87 -11.29
N VAL A 23 -17.91 -5.01 -10.47
CA VAL A 23 -16.54 -4.47 -10.70
C VAL A 23 -15.49 -5.21 -9.89
N TYR A 24 -15.79 -5.48 -8.62
CA TYR A 24 -14.91 -6.20 -7.69
C TYR A 24 -15.65 -7.36 -7.06
N LEU A 25 -14.96 -8.49 -6.95
CA LEU A 25 -15.37 -9.62 -6.13
C LEU A 25 -15.20 -9.30 -4.64
N GLN A 26 -15.98 -9.95 -3.79
CA GLN A 26 -15.88 -9.77 -2.34
C GLN A 26 -14.47 -10.12 -1.83
N ASP A 27 -13.89 -11.22 -2.32
CA ASP A 27 -12.53 -11.65 -1.95
C ASP A 27 -11.47 -10.61 -2.32
N GLU A 28 -11.62 -9.90 -3.45
CA GLU A 28 -10.70 -8.81 -3.83
C GLU A 28 -10.78 -7.62 -2.85
N ILE A 29 -11.98 -7.34 -2.33
CA ILE A 29 -12.18 -6.28 -1.33
C ILE A 29 -11.60 -6.71 0.02
N GLU A 30 -11.77 -7.98 0.40
CA GLU A 30 -11.23 -8.53 1.64
C GLU A 30 -9.69 -8.54 1.62
N GLU A 31 -9.09 -9.03 0.53
CA GLU A 31 -7.64 -8.99 0.33
C GLU A 31 -7.08 -7.56 0.45
N GLU A 32 -7.75 -6.58 -0.17
CA GLU A 32 -7.27 -5.19 -0.06
C GLU A 32 -7.44 -4.62 1.36
N ASN A 33 -8.47 -5.01 2.11
CA ASN A 33 -8.57 -4.59 3.52
C ASN A 33 -7.40 -5.14 4.34
N ASP A 34 -7.02 -6.40 4.14
CA ASP A 34 -5.87 -7.00 4.80
C ASP A 34 -4.56 -6.28 4.43
N ASN A 35 -4.40 -5.93 3.15
CA ASN A 35 -3.26 -5.16 2.65
C ASN A 35 -3.16 -3.78 3.33
N ILE A 36 -4.30 -3.10 3.46
CA ILE A 36 -4.40 -1.78 4.10
C ILE A 36 -4.06 -1.85 5.59
N ASP A 37 -4.44 -2.94 6.26
CA ASP A 37 -4.10 -3.19 7.67
C ASP A 37 -2.59 -3.31 7.91
N ASP A 38 -1.83 -3.74 6.90
CA ASP A 38 -0.38 -3.84 6.96
C ASP A 38 0.35 -2.51 6.77
N ILE A 39 -0.30 -1.46 6.26
CA ILE A 39 0.33 -0.14 6.02
C ILE A 39 0.97 0.43 7.28
N ASN A 40 0.29 0.33 8.43
CA ASN A 40 0.84 0.82 9.71
C ASN A 40 2.09 0.04 10.14
N LYS A 41 2.21 -1.25 9.78
CA LYS A 41 3.41 -2.06 10.06
C LYS A 41 4.57 -1.60 9.16
N ILE A 42 4.29 -1.31 7.89
CA ILE A 42 5.27 -0.77 6.94
C ILE A 42 5.77 0.60 7.42
N GLU A 43 4.87 1.50 7.84
CA GLU A 43 5.24 2.82 8.38
C GLU A 43 6.13 2.71 9.63
N LYS A 44 5.85 1.78 10.55
CA LYS A 44 6.70 1.53 11.72
C LYS A 44 8.07 1.01 11.33
N ARG A 45 8.15 0.01 10.44
CA ARG A 45 9.42 -0.51 9.91
C ARG A 45 10.25 0.60 9.27
N PHE A 46 9.59 1.48 8.50
CA PHE A 46 10.22 2.63 7.87
C PHE A 46 10.83 3.59 8.89
N GLN A 47 10.07 3.99 9.90
CA GLN A 47 10.56 4.87 10.96
C GLN A 47 11.76 4.28 11.68
N MET A 48 11.72 2.99 12.01
CA MET A 48 12.84 2.28 12.64
C MET A 48 14.08 2.23 11.76
N ALA A 49 13.93 1.92 10.46
CA ALA A 49 15.05 1.85 9.53
C ALA A 49 15.73 3.22 9.34
N ILE A 50 14.94 4.29 9.25
CA ILE A 50 15.45 5.66 9.19
C ILE A 50 16.21 6.03 10.48
N GLU A 51 15.65 5.70 11.64
CA GLU A 51 16.28 6.00 12.92
C GLU A 51 17.59 5.22 13.11
N ASN A 52 17.61 3.95 12.72
CA ASN A 52 18.84 3.16 12.69
C ASN A 52 19.88 3.77 11.75
N LEU A 53 19.46 4.19 10.56
CA LEU A 53 20.37 4.79 9.59
C LEU A 53 20.94 6.12 10.08
N LYS A 54 20.19 6.91 10.87
CA LYS A 54 20.71 8.14 11.49
C LYS A 54 21.78 7.83 12.54
N ASN A 55 21.53 6.82 13.38
CA ASN A 55 22.33 6.58 14.59
C ASN A 55 23.52 5.61 14.39
N ILE A 56 23.59 4.87 13.29
CA ILE A 56 24.69 3.92 13.05
C ILE A 56 26.05 4.60 12.81
N ASP A 57 27.17 3.95 13.13
CA ASP A 57 28.48 4.42 12.66
C ASP A 57 28.60 4.21 11.15
N LYS A 58 28.94 5.27 10.41
CA LYS A 58 28.97 5.23 8.93
C LYS A 58 30.18 4.48 8.39
N ASN A 59 31.17 4.21 9.25
CA ASN A 59 32.33 3.38 8.90
C ASN A 59 32.03 1.88 9.03
N GLU A 60 30.89 1.49 9.63
CA GLU A 60 30.44 0.09 9.67
C GLU A 60 29.70 -0.29 8.37
N GLU A 61 30.44 -0.36 7.27
CA GLU A 61 29.92 -0.52 5.90
C GLU A 61 28.85 -1.62 5.76
N ASP A 62 29.11 -2.82 6.27
CA ASP A 62 28.17 -3.95 6.19
C ASP A 62 26.82 -3.64 6.86
N LYS A 63 26.85 -2.94 8.00
CA LYS A 63 25.61 -2.60 8.71
C LYS A 63 24.87 -1.47 8.01
N VAL A 64 25.59 -0.49 7.45
CA VAL A 64 25.00 0.56 6.60
C VAL A 64 24.31 -0.08 5.39
N ILE A 65 24.99 -0.98 4.68
CA ILE A 65 24.43 -1.71 3.53
C ILE A 65 23.16 -2.46 3.93
N LYS A 66 23.19 -3.17 5.06
CA LYS A 66 22.01 -3.89 5.55
C LYS A 66 20.80 -2.97 5.75
N ILE A 67 20.99 -1.82 6.40
CA ILE A 67 19.88 -0.87 6.63
C ILE A 67 19.38 -0.27 5.31
N LEU A 68 20.27 -0.01 4.35
CA LEU A 68 19.88 0.47 3.02
C LEU A 68 19.07 -0.58 2.25
N ILE A 69 19.42 -1.86 2.35
CA ILE A 69 18.62 -2.96 1.79
C ILE A 69 17.24 -3.02 2.47
N ASP A 70 17.19 -2.92 3.81
CA ASP A 70 15.92 -2.91 4.54
C ASP A 70 15.03 -1.73 4.09
N LEU A 71 15.60 -0.54 3.91
CA LEU A 71 14.89 0.63 3.38
C LEU A 71 14.37 0.39 1.96
N HIS A 72 15.19 -0.19 1.08
CA HIS A 72 14.78 -0.54 -0.28
C HIS A 72 13.55 -1.46 -0.27
N LEU A 73 13.57 -2.52 0.54
CA LEU A 73 12.44 -3.44 0.67
C LEU A 73 11.19 -2.74 1.21
N ILE A 74 11.35 -1.86 2.20
CA ILE A 74 10.23 -1.07 2.74
C ILE A 74 9.63 -0.14 1.68
N TYR A 75 10.45 0.49 0.84
CA TYR A 75 9.96 1.29 -0.28
C TYR A 75 9.23 0.44 -1.33
N SER A 76 9.73 -0.77 -1.61
CA SER A 76 9.01 -1.73 -2.46
C SER A 76 7.64 -2.09 -1.90
N ASP A 77 7.53 -2.31 -0.58
CA ASP A 77 6.25 -2.56 0.08
C ASP A 77 5.28 -1.37 -0.09
N PHE A 78 5.76 -0.13 0.05
CA PHE A 78 4.93 1.05 -0.20
C PHE A 78 4.49 1.16 -1.66
N ILE A 79 5.39 0.95 -2.62
CA ILE A 79 5.07 0.97 -4.05
C ILE A 79 3.95 -0.04 -4.35
N TRP A 80 4.08 -1.25 -3.82
CA TRP A 80 3.10 -2.29 -4.02
C TRP A 80 1.71 -1.90 -3.50
N GLN A 81 1.62 -1.30 -2.31
CA GLN A 81 0.36 -0.77 -1.78
C GLN A 81 -0.29 0.23 -2.76
N TYR A 82 0.49 1.20 -3.25
CA TYR A 82 -0.01 2.17 -4.23
C TYR A 82 -0.47 1.52 -5.54
N GLU A 83 0.24 0.50 -6.02
CA GLU A 83 -0.11 -0.23 -7.24
C GLU A 83 -1.44 -0.98 -7.10
N GLN A 84 -1.70 -1.64 -5.96
CA GLN A 84 -2.98 -2.32 -5.71
C GLN A 84 -4.15 -1.33 -5.79
N MET A 85 -4.08 -0.26 -5.01
CA MET A 85 -5.12 0.78 -5.00
C MET A 85 -5.28 1.42 -6.38
N HIS A 86 -4.18 1.67 -7.10
CA HIS A 86 -4.21 2.21 -8.46
C HIS A 86 -4.96 1.29 -9.43
N GLU A 87 -4.68 -0.02 -9.42
CA GLU A 87 -5.37 -0.97 -10.30
C GLU A 87 -6.85 -1.11 -9.95
N MET A 88 -7.22 -1.06 -8.67
CA MET A 88 -8.63 -1.02 -8.29
C MET A 88 -9.32 0.22 -8.86
N VAL A 89 -8.76 1.42 -8.67
CA VAL A 89 -9.32 2.66 -9.24
C VAL A 89 -9.47 2.57 -10.76
N LYS A 90 -8.45 2.04 -11.46
CA LYS A 90 -8.47 1.85 -12.91
C LYS A 90 -9.56 0.88 -13.37
N LYS A 91 -9.78 -0.22 -12.65
CA LYS A 91 -10.92 -1.14 -12.91
C LYS A 91 -12.25 -0.37 -12.82
N MET A 92 -12.45 0.46 -11.80
CA MET A 92 -13.68 1.27 -11.69
C MET A 92 -13.83 2.25 -12.86
N ILE A 93 -12.75 2.96 -13.25
CA ILE A 93 -12.78 3.90 -14.38
C ILE A 93 -13.31 3.21 -15.65
N SER A 94 -12.90 1.97 -15.91
CA SER A 94 -13.33 1.23 -17.10
C SER A 94 -14.86 1.05 -17.17
N GLN A 95 -15.53 0.96 -16.02
CA GLN A 95 -16.98 0.79 -15.88
C GLN A 95 -17.78 2.08 -16.12
N TYR A 96 -17.11 3.22 -16.17
CA TYR A 96 -17.69 4.50 -16.53
C TYR A 96 -17.35 4.95 -17.94
N ARG A 97 -16.30 4.38 -18.56
CA ARG A 97 -15.93 4.66 -19.96
C ARG A 97 -16.65 3.78 -20.99
N ASN A 98 -17.10 2.59 -20.58
CA ASN A 98 -17.77 1.63 -21.47
C ASN A 98 -19.31 1.71 -21.41
N ASN A 99 -19.87 2.81 -20.88
CA ASN A 99 -21.30 3.14 -20.92
C ASN A 99 -21.59 4.18 -22.00
#